data_AF-A0A7C5NAR1-F1
#
_entry.id   AF-A0A7C5NAR1-F1
#
_cell.length_a   1.000
_cell.length_b   1.000
_cell.length_c   1.000
_cell.angle_alpha   90.00
_cell.angle_beta   90.00
_cell.angle_gamma   90.00
#
_symmetry.space_group_name_H-M   'P 1'
#
loop_
_entity.id
_entity.type
_entity.pdbx_description
1 polymer ?
#
loop_
_entity_poly.entity_id
_entity_poly.type
_entity_poly.pdbx_seq_one_letter_code
_entity_poly.pdbx_strand_id
1 'polypeptide(L)'
;MGNRFKMSGYITTFQLTRGFFAALLASAFLYLAWAECSHPLPNTILALAALYLLLLGDQKVWMVFGFFIAIFWFWWIMMSFRIYGFALAIPIVMLLVALIYSSLFWGAAVLSRFSAKRFRISPVWFNALFLLTASFI
;
A
#
# COMPACT_ATOMS: atom_id res chain seq x y z
N MET A 1 32.69 4.24 -21.54
CA MET A 1 32.61 3.89 -20.10
C MET A 1 31.76 4.94 -19.39
N GLY A 2 30.45 4.73 -19.32
CA GLY A 2 29.53 5.65 -18.64
C GLY A 2 29.30 5.21 -17.21
N ASN A 3 29.91 5.90 -16.24
CA ASN A 3 29.64 5.69 -14.83
C ASN A 3 28.19 6.08 -14.54
N ARG A 4 27.30 5.10 -14.48
CA ARG A 4 25.93 5.27 -13.98
C ARG A 4 26.01 5.56 -12.48
N PHE A 5 25.83 6.82 -12.11
CA PHE A 5 25.67 7.24 -10.71
C PHE A 5 24.55 6.42 -10.08
N LYS A 6 24.94 5.45 -9.25
CA LYS A 6 24.05 4.57 -8.52
C LYS A 6 23.53 5.36 -7.32
N MET A 7 22.48 6.16 -7.53
CA MET A 7 21.75 6.85 -6.45
C MET A 7 20.94 5.81 -5.65
N SER A 8 21.63 5.00 -4.86
CA SER A 8 21.12 3.76 -4.26
C SER A 8 20.25 3.98 -3.01
N GLY A 9 20.03 5.22 -2.56
CA GLY A 9 19.34 5.54 -1.30
C GLY A 9 17.93 6.12 -1.44
N TYR A 10 17.66 6.93 -2.48
CA TYR A 10 16.48 7.80 -2.51
C TYR A 10 15.22 7.13 -3.07
N ILE A 11 14.05 7.55 -2.58
CA ILE A 11 12.76 7.21 -3.21
C ILE A 11 12.67 8.04 -4.49
N THR A 12 12.57 7.37 -5.64
CA THR A 12 12.40 8.08 -6.91
C THR A 12 10.93 8.48 -7.07
N THR A 13 10.69 9.56 -7.81
CA THR A 13 9.31 10.02 -8.10
C THR A 13 8.47 8.92 -8.73
N PHE A 14 9.08 8.06 -9.56
CA PHE A 14 8.42 6.90 -10.17
C PHE A 14 7.96 5.85 -9.14
N GLN A 15 8.77 5.59 -8.11
CA GLN A 15 8.39 4.67 -7.03
C GLN A 15 7.29 5.24 -6.15
N LEU A 16 7.33 6.55 -5.92
CA LEU A 16 6.31 7.25 -5.14
C LEU A 16 4.95 7.22 -5.85
N THR A 17 4.91 7.59 -7.13
CA THR A 17 3.66 7.59 -7.90
C THR A 17 3.09 6.18 -8.06
N ARG A 18 3.93 5.16 -8.31
CA ARG A 18 3.46 3.76 -8.36
C ARG A 18 2.79 3.32 -7.07
N GLY A 19 3.40 3.59 -5.91
CA GLY A 19 2.84 3.22 -4.61
C GLY A 19 1.53 3.96 -4.32
N PHE A 20 1.48 5.25 -4.66
CA PHE A 20 0.28 6.07 -4.55
C PHE A 20 -0.86 5.56 -5.43
N PHE A 21 -0.62 5.29 -6.72
CA PHE A 21 -1.63 4.77 -7.63
C PHE A 21 -2.09 3.38 -7.19
N ALA A 22 -1.17 2.49 -6.81
CA ALA A 22 -1.56 1.18 -6.28
C ALA A 22 -2.50 1.32 -5.07
N ALA A 23 -2.20 2.22 -4.12
CA ALA A 23 -3.05 2.47 -2.95
C ALA A 23 -4.41 3.08 -3.34
N LEU A 24 -4.42 4.00 -4.29
CA LEU A 24 -5.64 4.62 -4.79
C LEU A 24 -6.55 3.58 -5.45
N LEU A 25 -6.01 2.75 -6.36
CA LEU A 25 -6.77 1.65 -6.98
C LEU A 25 -7.24 0.62 -5.95
N ALA A 26 -6.41 0.29 -4.96
CA ALA A 26 -6.79 -0.60 -3.88
C ALA A 26 -7.90 -0.01 -3.00
N SER A 27 -7.98 1.31 -2.84
CA SER A 27 -9.05 1.97 -2.07
C SER A 27 -10.29 2.34 -2.90
N ALA A 28 -10.20 2.31 -4.23
CA ALA A 28 -11.22 2.83 -5.14
C ALA A 28 -12.59 2.19 -4.92
N PHE A 29 -12.63 0.88 -4.63
CA PHE A 29 -13.88 0.15 -4.35
C PHE A 29 -14.64 0.74 -3.16
N LEU A 30 -13.94 1.29 -2.16
CA LEU A 30 -14.53 1.82 -0.94
C LEU A 30 -15.28 3.13 -1.23
N TYR A 31 -14.69 3.97 -2.09
CA TYR A 31 -15.31 5.21 -2.56
C TYR A 31 -16.42 4.97 -3.57
N LEU A 32 -16.26 3.99 -4.47
CA LEU A 32 -17.32 3.55 -5.39
C LEU A 32 -18.54 3.01 -4.62
N ALA A 33 -18.31 2.27 -3.54
CA ALA A 33 -19.37 1.80 -2.65
C ALA A 33 -20.09 2.95 -1.92
N TRP A 34 -19.33 3.94 -1.45
CA TRP A 34 -19.90 5.14 -0.83
C TRP A 34 -20.74 5.98 -1.82
N ALA A 35 -20.37 6.00 -3.11
CA ALA A 35 -21.11 6.70 -4.16
C ALA A 35 -22.31 5.91 -4.73
N GLU A 36 -22.72 4.81 -4.09
CA GLU A 36 -23.80 3.90 -4.52
C GLU A 36 -23.63 3.30 -5.95
N CYS A 37 -22.47 3.50 -6.58
CA CYS A 37 -22.14 3.00 -7.91
C CYS A 37 -21.24 1.75 -7.81
N SER A 38 -21.57 0.85 -6.88
CA SER A 38 -20.80 -0.37 -6.65
C SER A 38 -21.24 -1.47 -7.60
N HIS A 39 -20.47 -1.67 -8.67
CA HIS A 39 -20.64 -2.82 -9.56
C HIS A 39 -19.47 -3.81 -9.38
N PRO A 40 -19.72 -5.13 -9.31
CA PRO A 40 -18.66 -6.11 -9.00
C PRO A 40 -17.52 -6.16 -10.04
N LEU A 41 -17.83 -5.88 -11.31
CA LEU A 41 -16.84 -5.87 -12.40
C LEU A 41 -15.76 -4.78 -12.26
N PRO A 42 -16.09 -3.47 -12.18
CA PRO A 42 -15.07 -2.45 -12.01
C PRO A 42 -14.28 -2.61 -10.70
N ASN A 43 -14.94 -3.06 -9.61
CA ASN A 43 -14.27 -3.28 -8.33
C ASN A 43 -13.20 -4.38 -8.42
N THR A 44 -13.51 -5.49 -9.08
CA THR A 44 -12.54 -6.59 -9.29
C THR A 44 -11.40 -6.18 -10.21
N ILE A 45 -11.68 -5.46 -11.30
CA ILE A 45 -10.64 -4.95 -12.22
C ILE A 45 -9.69 -3.99 -11.48
N LEU A 46 -10.22 -3.07 -10.68
CA LEU A 46 -9.44 -2.12 -9.89
C LEU A 46 -8.58 -2.83 -8.83
N ALA A 47 -9.16 -3.81 -8.13
CA ALA A 47 -8.43 -4.61 -7.14
C ALA A 47 -7.29 -5.43 -7.78
N LEU A 48 -7.54 -6.07 -8.93
CA LEU A 48 -6.51 -6.80 -9.67
C LEU A 48 -5.40 -5.87 -10.17
N ALA A 49 -5.77 -4.69 -10.70
CA ALA A 49 -4.81 -3.71 -11.17
C ALA A 49 -3.93 -3.18 -10.02
N ALA A 50 -4.52 -2.96 -8.84
CA ALA A 50 -3.78 -2.58 -7.64
C ALA A 50 -2.77 -3.67 -7.21
N LEU A 51 -3.22 -4.93 -7.14
CA LEU A 51 -2.36 -6.07 -6.82
C LEU A 51 -1.22 -6.22 -7.83
N TYR A 52 -1.51 -6.10 -9.13
CA TYR A 52 -0.51 -6.17 -10.19
C TYR A 52 0.57 -5.08 -10.05
N LEU A 53 0.16 -3.82 -9.82
CA LEU A 53 1.09 -2.71 -9.60
C LEU A 53 1.96 -2.92 -8.36
N LEU A 54 1.37 -3.43 -7.27
CA LEU A 54 2.08 -3.69 -6.02
C LEU A 54 3.08 -4.84 -6.18
N LEU A 55 2.70 -5.91 -6.86
CA LEU A 55 3.55 -7.09 -7.04
C LEU A 55 4.78 -6.81 -7.91
N LEU A 56 4.66 -5.91 -8.90
CA LEU A 56 5.76 -5.38 -9.72
C LEU A 56 6.58 -4.28 -9.01
N GLY A 57 6.16 -3.89 -7.81
CA GLY A 57 6.77 -2.83 -7.02
C GLY A 57 8.02 -3.28 -6.27
N ASP A 58 8.97 -2.36 -6.11
CA ASP A 58 10.09 -2.53 -5.19
C ASP A 58 9.66 -2.41 -3.72
N GLN A 59 10.56 -2.75 -2.79
CA GLN A 59 10.35 -2.57 -1.34
C GLN A 59 9.93 -1.14 -0.96
N LYS A 60 10.45 -0.13 -1.68
CA LYS A 60 10.06 1.27 -1.47
C LYS A 60 8.62 1.54 -1.90
N VAL A 61 8.17 0.91 -2.99
CA VAL A 61 6.78 0.99 -3.46
C VAL A 61 5.84 0.39 -2.43
N TRP A 62 6.21 -0.73 -1.82
CA TRP A 62 5.43 -1.38 -0.74
C TRP A 62 5.28 -0.48 0.49
N MET A 63 6.37 0.15 0.94
CA MET A 63 6.33 1.10 2.05
C MET A 63 5.41 2.30 1.74
N VAL A 64 5.59 2.90 0.56
CA VAL A 64 4.76 4.03 0.10
C VAL A 64 3.29 3.62 -0.03
N PHE A 65 3.02 2.43 -0.58
CA PHE A 65 1.68 1.85 -0.66
C PHE A 65 1.06 1.72 0.73
N GLY A 66 1.79 1.16 1.70
CA GLY A 66 1.34 1.02 3.09
C GLY A 66 0.97 2.36 3.75
N PHE A 67 1.73 3.42 3.46
CA PHE A 67 1.42 4.76 3.95
C PHE A 67 0.10 5.31 3.38
N PHE A 68 -0.04 5.28 2.05
CA PHE A 68 -1.23 5.85 1.39
C PHE A 68 -2.49 5.00 1.56
N ILE A 69 -2.36 3.66 1.56
CA ILE A 69 -3.53 2.78 1.73
C ILE A 69 -4.18 3.00 3.09
N ALA A 70 -3.39 3.21 4.14
CA ALA A 70 -3.91 3.53 5.46
C ALA A 70 -4.67 4.86 5.49
N ILE A 71 -4.17 5.90 4.81
CA ILE A 71 -4.86 7.19 4.72
C ILE A 71 -6.20 7.03 4.00
N PHE A 72 -6.21 6.32 2.86
CA PHE A 72 -7.41 6.15 2.05
C PHE A 72 -8.44 5.19 2.65
N TRP A 73 -8.01 4.10 3.27
CA TRP A 73 -8.94 3.17 3.93
C TRP A 73 -9.48 3.72 5.24
N PHE A 74 -8.61 4.25 6.11
CA PHE A 74 -9.02 4.65 7.46
C PHE A 74 -9.66 6.03 7.55
N TRP A 75 -10.00 6.65 6.42
CA TRP A 75 -10.73 7.92 6.39
C TRP A 75 -12.07 7.83 7.14
N TRP A 76 -12.75 6.67 7.09
CA TRP A 76 -14.01 6.42 7.79
C TRP A 76 -13.90 6.43 9.32
N ILE A 77 -12.75 6.06 9.90
CA ILE A 77 -12.49 6.10 11.34
C ILE A 77 -12.41 7.56 11.79
N MET A 78 -11.88 8.43 10.93
CA MET A 78 -11.82 9.88 11.21
C MET A 78 -13.21 10.50 11.31
N MET A 79 -14.18 9.97 10.56
CA MET A 79 -15.57 10.38 10.67
C MET A 79 -16.11 10.10 12.08
N SER A 80 -15.69 9.00 12.71
CA SER A 80 -16.04 8.70 14.10
C SER A 80 -15.45 9.75 15.07
N PHE A 81 -14.17 10.11 14.94
CA PHE A 81 -13.54 11.14 15.79
C PHE A 81 -14.23 12.50 15.69
N ARG A 82 -14.76 12.84 14.51
CA ARG A 82 -15.54 14.05 14.28
C ARG A 82 -16.85 14.04 15.09
N ILE A 83 -17.52 12.90 15.19
CA ILE A 83 -18.78 12.75 15.96
C ILE A 83 -18.53 12.90 17.46
N TYR A 84 -17.39 12.43 17.97
CA TYR A 84 -17.02 12.55 19.39
C TYR A 84 -16.40 13.90 19.78
N GLY A 85 -16.28 14.86 18.86
CA GLY A 85 -15.72 16.18 19.14
C GLY A 85 -14.19 16.26 19.22
N PHE A 86 -13.46 15.18 18.91
CA PHE A 86 -12.00 15.13 18.93
C PHE A 86 -11.37 15.50 17.58
N ALA A 87 -11.79 16.61 16.98
CA ALA A 87 -11.36 16.99 15.63
C ALA A 87 -9.84 17.25 15.50
N LEU A 88 -9.19 17.74 16.57
CA LEU A 88 -7.74 17.96 16.61
C LEU A 88 -6.92 16.65 16.62
N ALA A 89 -7.50 15.54 17.09
CA ALA A 89 -6.82 14.25 17.15
C ALA A 89 -6.77 13.56 15.77
N ILE A 90 -7.65 13.93 14.84
CA ILE A 90 -7.76 13.35 13.50
C ILE A 90 -6.41 13.29 12.75
N PRO A 91 -5.68 14.40 12.52
CA PRO A 91 -4.43 14.35 11.75
C PRO A 91 -3.34 13.54 12.45
N ILE A 92 -3.31 13.56 13.80
CA ILE A 92 -2.31 12.84 14.60
C ILE A 92 -2.55 11.33 14.49
N VAL A 93 -3.79 10.89 14.69
CA VAL A 93 -4.16 9.48 14.58
C VAL A 93 -3.98 9.00 13.14
N MET A 94 -4.34 9.81 12.13
CA MET A 94 -4.15 9.47 10.73
C MET A 94 -2.67 9.23 10.38
N LEU A 95 -1.79 10.14 10.80
CA LEU A 95 -0.36 10.00 10.57
C LEU A 95 0.21 8.77 11.30
N LEU A 96 -0.21 8.53 12.54
CA LEU A 96 0.26 7.40 13.34
C LEU A 96 -0.16 6.06 12.70
N VAL A 97 -1.42 5.94 12.27
CA VAL A 97 -1.92 4.75 11.57
C VAL A 97 -1.19 4.56 10.23
N ALA A 98 -0.98 5.64 9.48
CA ALA A 98 -0.23 5.60 8.22
C ALA A 98 1.22 5.14 8.41
N LEU A 99 1.89 5.56 9.48
CA LEU A 99 3.24 5.13 9.83
C LEU A 99 3.29 3.66 10.26
N ILE A 100 2.31 3.19 11.03
CA ILE A 100 2.21 1.77 11.41
C ILE A 100 2.07 0.90 10.16
N TYR A 101 1.13 1.23 9.27
CA TYR A 101 0.91 0.45 8.05
C TYR A 101 2.09 0.53 7.07
N SER A 102 2.71 1.70 6.92
CA SER A 102 3.95 1.85 6.18
C SER A 102 5.04 0.90 6.70
N SER A 103 5.20 0.82 8.02
CA SER A 103 6.17 -0.06 8.69
C SER A 103 5.82 -1.54 8.50
N LEU A 104 4.54 -1.92 8.57
CA LEU A 104 4.07 -3.29 8.32
C LEU A 104 4.39 -3.75 6.90
N PHE A 105 4.03 -2.95 5.88
CA PHE A 105 4.29 -3.30 4.48
C PHE A 105 5.78 -3.28 4.15
N TRP A 106 6.55 -2.38 4.77
CA TRP A 106 8.01 -2.39 4.64
C TRP A 106 8.61 -3.66 5.26
N GLY A 107 8.16 -4.06 6.45
CA GLY A 107 8.56 -5.30 7.11
C GLY A 107 8.27 -6.53 6.26
N ALA A 108 7.07 -6.61 5.68
CA ALA A 108 6.70 -7.68 4.75
C ALA A 108 7.63 -7.74 3.53
N ALA A 109 7.97 -6.59 2.94
CA ALA A 109 8.89 -6.52 1.81
C ALA A 109 10.33 -6.87 2.18
N VAL A 110 10.80 -6.50 3.39
CA VAL A 110 12.11 -6.91 3.92
C VAL A 110 12.15 -8.42 4.12
N LEU A 111 11.11 -8.99 4.74
CA LEU A 111 10.99 -10.43 4.98
C LEU A 111 11.00 -11.21 3.67
N SER A 112 10.23 -10.75 2.68
CA SER A 112 10.22 -11.31 1.32
C SER A 112 11.61 -11.31 0.67
N ARG A 113 12.36 -10.20 0.75
CA ARG A 113 13.73 -10.12 0.22
C ARG A 113 14.72 -10.99 0.98
N PHE A 114 14.59 -11.07 2.30
CA PHE A 114 15.42 -11.94 3.13
C PHE A 114 15.21 -13.41 2.76
N SER A 115 13.95 -13.83 2.64
CA SER A 115 13.59 -15.19 2.22
C SER A 115 14.00 -15.48 0.77
N ALA A 116 13.85 -14.52 -0.15
CA ALA A 116 14.30 -14.66 -1.53
C ALA A 116 15.83 -14.80 -1.65
N LYS A 117 16.61 -14.04 -0.87
CA LYS A 117 18.07 -14.17 -0.80
C LYS A 117 18.49 -15.54 -0.25
N ARG A 118 17.75 -16.06 0.75
CA ARG A 118 18.05 -17.36 1.38
C ARG A 118 17.72 -18.54 0.47
N PHE A 119 16.63 -18.46 -0.29
CA PHE A 119 16.11 -19.58 -1.09
C PHE A 119 16.39 -19.48 -2.60
N ARG A 120 16.99 -18.39 -3.13
CA ARG A 120 17.21 -18.16 -4.58
C ARG A 120 15.92 -18.20 -5.43
N ILE A 121 14.75 -18.01 -4.83
CA ILE A 121 13.45 -17.96 -5.52
C ILE A 121 13.07 -16.50 -5.82
N SER A 122 12.31 -16.26 -6.89
CA SER A 122 11.80 -14.93 -7.22
C SER A 122 10.99 -14.34 -6.05
N PRO A 123 11.29 -13.11 -5.58
CA PRO A 123 10.62 -12.46 -4.43
C PRO A 123 9.11 -12.24 -4.64
N VAL A 124 8.64 -12.37 -5.88
CA VAL A 124 7.23 -12.27 -6.29
C VAL A 124 6.36 -13.30 -5.56
N TRP A 125 6.86 -14.52 -5.33
CA TRP A 125 6.10 -15.59 -4.69
C TRP A 125 5.80 -15.30 -3.21
N PHE A 126 6.77 -14.74 -2.48
CA PHE A 126 6.57 -14.37 -1.07
C PHE A 126 5.62 -13.17 -0.93
N ASN A 127 5.73 -12.21 -1.83
CA ASN A 127 4.80 -11.08 -1.89
C ASN A 127 3.37 -11.55 -2.16
N ALA A 128 3.19 -12.48 -3.10
CA ALA A 128 1.89 -13.09 -3.40
C ALA A 128 1.33 -13.87 -2.20
N LEU A 129 2.18 -14.66 -1.53
CA LEU A 129 1.80 -15.42 -0.33
C LEU A 129 1.35 -14.49 0.80
N PHE A 130 2.11 -13.41 1.04
CA PHE A 130 1.77 -12.43 2.06
C PHE A 130 0.43 -11.74 1.77
N LEU A 131 0.21 -11.33 0.50
CA LEU A 131 -1.06 -10.74 0.08
C LEU A 131 -2.23 -11.72 0.21
N LEU A 132 -2.01 -12.99 -0.07
CA LEU A 132 -3.01 -14.05 0.12
C LEU A 132 -3.35 -14.19 1.61
N THR A 133 -2.36 -14.27 2.50
CA THR A 133 -2.62 -14.33 3.95
C THR A 133 -3.29 -13.07 4.47
N ALA A 134 -2.92 -11.90 3.97
CA ALA A 134 -3.54 -10.63 4.35
C ALA A 134 -4.99 -10.51 3.84
N SER A 135 -5.37 -11.25 2.80
CA SER A 135 -6.75 -11.28 2.32
C SER A 135 -7.70 -12.06 3.23
N PHE A 136 -7.19 -12.90 4.14
CA PHE A 136 -8.00 -13.70 5.07
C PHE A 136 -8.23 -13.02 6.43
N ILE A 137 -7.65 -11.84 6.65
CA ILE A 137 -7.76 -11.01 7.85
C ILE A 137 -8.52 -9.73 7.50
#